data_AF-A0A348SDY2-F1
#
_entry.id   AF-A0A348SDY2-F1
#
_cell.length_a   1.000
_cell.length_b   1.000
_cell.length_c   1.000
_cell.angle_alpha   90.00
_cell.angle_beta   90.00
_cell.angle_gamma   90.00
#
_symmetry.space_group_name_H-M   'P 1'
#
loop_
_entity.id
_entity.type
_entity.pdbx_description
1 polymer ?
#
loop_
_entity_poly.entity_id
_entity_poly.type
_entity_poly.pdbx_seq_one_letter_code
_entity_poly.pdbx_strand_id
1 'polypeptide(L)'
;VLDDPRFAGRGILIAGDNFGTGSSREHAPWALDAFGIKAIISTSFADIFKNNALKNGILPIVVDAALHAQLMEAARSGDAAQASVDLASATLTTPSGTAVKFAIDPFAQKMLLAGLDELDFVRSKSADIEAHERAHPGTVNTKAPQAAK
;
A
#
# COMPACT_ATOMS: atom_id res chain seq x y z
N VAL A 1 17.37 -12.98 10.00
CA VAL A 1 17.17 -12.33 8.68
C VAL A 1 17.19 -10.83 8.83
N LEU A 2 16.26 -10.21 9.55
CA LEU A 2 16.29 -8.74 9.71
C LEU A 2 17.52 -8.19 10.46
N ASP A 3 18.06 -8.97 11.42
CA ASP A 3 19.29 -8.60 12.14
C ASP A 3 20.59 -8.99 11.41
N ASP A 4 20.47 -9.57 10.20
CA ASP A 4 21.63 -9.96 9.43
C ASP A 4 22.15 -8.76 8.62
N PRO A 5 23.42 -8.33 8.81
CA PRO A 5 23.98 -7.15 8.15
C PRO A 5 23.87 -7.17 6.63
N ARG A 6 23.77 -8.36 6.01
CA ARG A 6 23.60 -8.51 4.55
C ARG A 6 22.32 -7.88 4.01
N PHE A 7 21.31 -7.72 4.86
CA PHE A 7 20.00 -7.14 4.51
C PHE A 7 19.78 -5.75 5.11
N ALA A 8 20.80 -5.15 5.74
CA ALA A 8 20.69 -3.80 6.30
C ALA A 8 20.37 -2.77 5.20
N GLY A 9 19.41 -1.88 5.48
CA GLY A 9 18.98 -0.81 4.56
C GLY A 9 18.14 -1.29 3.37
N ARG A 10 17.71 -2.55 3.32
CA ARG A 10 16.82 -3.06 2.26
C ARG A 10 15.38 -2.60 2.51
N GLY A 11 14.79 -1.95 1.51
CA GLY A 11 13.40 -1.48 1.56
C GLY A 11 12.35 -2.45 1.00
N ILE A 12 12.74 -3.64 0.55
CA ILE A 12 11.82 -4.64 0.00
C ILE A 12 11.84 -5.89 0.87
N LEU A 13 10.67 -6.30 1.36
CA LEU A 13 10.47 -7.51 2.15
C LEU A 13 9.80 -8.58 1.28
N ILE A 14 10.40 -9.77 1.17
CA ILE A 14 9.74 -10.94 0.58
C ILE A 14 9.16 -11.76 1.73
N ALA A 15 7.84 -11.82 1.82
CA ALA A 15 7.11 -12.41 2.94
C ALA A 15 6.36 -13.69 2.52
N GLY A 16 6.03 -14.55 3.48
CA GLY A 16 5.20 -15.73 3.23
C GLY A 16 3.76 -15.39 2.84
N ASP A 17 3.00 -16.42 2.48
CA ASP A 17 1.59 -16.31 2.10
C ASP A 17 0.72 -15.71 3.22
N ASN A 18 -0.36 -15.04 2.81
CA ASN A 18 -1.34 -14.38 3.68
C ASN A 18 -0.68 -13.41 4.68
N PHE A 19 0.23 -12.58 4.18
CA PHE A 19 0.98 -11.67 5.03
C PHE A 19 0.07 -10.62 5.68
N GLY A 20 0.35 -10.31 6.95
CA GLY A 20 -0.45 -9.36 7.74
C GLY A 20 -1.77 -9.95 8.27
N THR A 21 -1.93 -11.28 8.25
CA THR A 21 -3.07 -11.96 8.88
C THR A 21 -3.13 -11.71 10.39
N GLY A 22 -4.35 -11.61 10.92
CA GLY A 22 -4.63 -11.37 12.33
C GLY A 22 -5.54 -10.16 12.56
N SER A 23 -5.53 -9.64 13.79
CA SER A 23 -6.32 -8.47 14.16
C SER A 23 -5.87 -7.23 13.39
N SER A 24 -6.82 -6.42 12.92
CA SER A 24 -6.57 -5.10 12.35
C SER A 24 -5.79 -4.24 13.35
N ARG A 25 -4.48 -4.06 13.12
CA ARG A 25 -3.61 -3.19 13.91
C ARG A 25 -2.85 -2.30 12.94
N GLU A 26 -3.24 -1.03 12.86
CA GLU A 26 -2.57 -0.01 12.04
C GLU A 26 -1.10 0.19 12.44
N HIS A 27 -0.75 -0.16 13.68
CA HIS A 27 0.64 -0.17 14.14
C HIS A 27 1.55 -1.11 13.33
N ALA A 28 1.02 -2.16 12.69
CA ALA A 28 1.84 -3.10 11.92
C ALA A 28 2.51 -2.44 10.70
N PRO A 29 1.77 -1.76 9.79
CA PRO A 29 2.41 -1.00 8.72
C PRO A 29 3.30 0.14 9.25
N TRP A 30 2.96 0.81 10.35
CA TRP A 30 3.84 1.85 10.92
C TRP A 30 5.19 1.31 11.36
N ALA A 31 5.22 0.12 11.99
CA ALA A 31 6.47 -0.51 12.39
C ALA A 31 7.34 -0.87 11.17
N LEU A 32 6.71 -1.32 10.08
CA LEU A 32 7.41 -1.63 8.83
C LEU A 32 7.96 -0.39 8.14
N ASP A 33 7.19 0.69 8.09
CA ASP A 33 7.64 1.97 7.51
C ASP A 33 8.78 2.58 8.34
N ALA A 34 8.66 2.56 9.67
CA ALA A 34 9.71 3.01 10.59
C ALA A 34 11.00 2.17 10.47
N PHE A 35 10.87 0.89 10.13
CA PHE A 35 12.02 0.02 9.82
C PHE A 35 12.65 0.34 8.45
N GLY A 36 11.97 1.11 7.59
CA GLY A 36 12.43 1.48 6.25
C GLY A 36 11.91 0.57 5.13
N ILE A 37 10.94 -0.30 5.40
CA ILE A 37 10.29 -1.12 4.37
C ILE A 37 9.34 -0.25 3.55
N LYS A 38 9.49 -0.29 2.23
CA LYS A 38 8.68 0.47 1.25
C LYS A 38 7.85 -0.44 0.35
N ALA A 39 8.25 -1.69 0.15
CA ALA A 39 7.45 -2.66 -0.58
C ALA A 39 7.50 -4.04 0.09
N ILE A 40 6.41 -4.78 -0.02
CA ILE A 40 6.30 -6.14 0.48
C ILE A 40 5.80 -7.02 -0.65
N ILE A 41 6.50 -8.12 -0.93
CA ILE A 41 6.16 -9.09 -1.96
C ILE A 41 5.66 -10.37 -1.28
N SER A 42 4.46 -10.82 -1.64
CA SER A 42 3.89 -12.08 -1.15
C SER A 42 2.98 -12.71 -2.22
N THR A 43 2.53 -13.94 -1.99
CA THR A 43 1.48 -14.60 -2.78
C THR A 43 0.08 -14.13 -2.40
N SER A 44 -0.12 -13.63 -1.19
CA SER A 44 -1.38 -13.01 -0.77
C SER A 44 -1.19 -12.14 0.50
N PHE A 45 -2.17 -11.27 0.76
CA PHE A 45 -2.21 -10.41 1.94
C PHE A 45 -3.58 -10.50 2.59
N ALA A 46 -3.62 -10.31 3.91
CA ALA A 46 -4.88 -10.03 4.58
C ALA A 46 -5.42 -8.67 4.12
N ASP A 47 -6.71 -8.61 3.76
CA ASP A 47 -7.32 -7.44 3.12
C ASP A 47 -7.14 -6.15 3.91
N ILE A 48 -7.33 -6.22 5.22
CA ILE A 48 -7.17 -5.07 6.12
C ILE A 48 -5.72 -4.59 6.13
N PHE A 49 -4.75 -5.51 6.26
CA PHE A 49 -3.34 -5.15 6.23
C PHE A 49 -2.97 -4.50 4.90
N LYS A 50 -3.42 -5.08 3.79
CA LYS A 50 -3.15 -4.56 2.44
C LYS A 50 -3.62 -3.11 2.29
N ASN A 51 -4.84 -2.81 2.75
CA ASN A 51 -5.38 -1.45 2.68
C ASN A 51 -4.61 -0.49 3.60
N ASN A 52 -4.30 -0.90 4.82
CA ASN A 52 -3.54 -0.06 5.75
C ASN A 52 -2.11 0.18 5.26
N ALA A 53 -1.46 -0.81 4.65
CA ALA A 53 -0.13 -0.65 4.07
C ALA A 53 -0.11 0.44 3.00
N LEU A 54 -1.06 0.40 2.05
CA LEU A 54 -1.18 1.41 1.00
C LEU A 54 -1.38 2.81 1.57
N LYS A 55 -2.25 2.96 2.57
CA LYS A 55 -2.50 4.25 3.25
C LYS A 55 -1.28 4.80 3.99
N ASN A 56 -0.36 3.93 4.38
CA ASN A 56 0.87 4.29 5.09
C ASN A 56 2.10 4.30 4.18
N GLY A 57 1.93 4.40 2.86
CA GLY A 57 3.07 4.54 1.95
C GLY A 57 3.83 3.24 1.66
N ILE A 58 3.30 2.09 2.08
CA ILE A 58 3.90 0.77 1.83
C ILE A 58 3.18 0.09 0.67
N LEU A 59 3.95 -0.42 -0.29
CA LEU A 59 3.43 -1.08 -1.48
C LEU A 59 3.35 -2.61 -1.31
N PRO A 60 2.16 -3.21 -1.11
CA PRO A 60 1.97 -4.65 -1.20
C PRO A 60 1.92 -5.10 -2.67
N ILE A 61 2.76 -6.07 -3.03
CA ILE A 61 2.89 -6.64 -4.37
C ILE A 61 2.52 -8.11 -4.29
N VAL A 62 1.47 -8.50 -5.01
CA VAL A 62 1.05 -9.90 -5.14
C VAL A 62 1.72 -10.50 -6.37
N VAL A 63 2.40 -11.63 -6.19
CA VAL A 63 3.01 -12.43 -7.26
C VAL A 63 2.51 -13.87 -7.21
N ASP A 64 2.67 -14.61 -8.30
CA ASP A 64 2.38 -16.04 -8.29
C ASP A 64 3.40 -16.83 -7.43
N ALA A 65 3.04 -18.07 -7.09
CA ALA A 65 3.85 -18.93 -6.24
C ALA A 65 5.22 -19.30 -6.85
N ALA A 66 5.32 -19.36 -8.19
CA ALA A 66 6.56 -19.72 -8.87
C ALA A 66 7.57 -18.58 -8.78
N LEU A 67 7.15 -17.35 -9.08
CA LEU A 67 7.95 -16.15 -8.93
C LEU A 67 8.32 -15.90 -7.47
N HIS A 68 7.38 -16.10 -6.55
CA HIS A 68 7.64 -15.99 -5.11
C HIS A 68 8.76 -16.93 -4.65
N ALA A 69 8.71 -18.20 -5.04
CA ALA A 69 9.73 -19.19 -4.70
C ALA A 69 11.10 -18.81 -5.27
N GLN A 70 11.15 -18.32 -6.52
CA GLN A 70 12.37 -17.82 -7.14
C GLN A 70 12.99 -16.65 -6.36
N LEU A 71 12.17 -15.68 -5.95
CA LEU A 71 12.61 -14.52 -5.18
C LEU A 71 13.11 -14.91 -3.78
N MET A 72 12.41 -15.83 -3.10
CA MET A 72 12.81 -16.37 -1.81
C MET A 72 14.16 -17.09 -1.89
N GLU A 73 14.39 -17.88 -2.93
CA GLU A 73 15.66 -18.60 -3.11
C GLU A 73 16.82 -17.64 -3.40
N ALA A 74 16.62 -16.68 -4.30
CA ALA A 74 17.61 -15.65 -4.59
C ALA A 74 17.97 -14.82 -3.34
N ALA A 75 17.01 -14.52 -2.47
CA ALA A 75 17.26 -13.83 -1.22
C ALA A 75 18.11 -14.65 -0.24
N ARG A 76 18.00 -15.99 -0.27
CA ARG A 76 18.76 -16.89 0.62
C ARG A 76 20.18 -17.16 0.14
N SER A 77 20.38 -17.29 -1.18
CA SER A 77 21.69 -17.60 -1.76
C SER A 77 22.73 -16.49 -1.52
N GLY A 78 22.30 -15.29 -1.12
CA GLY A 78 23.20 -14.16 -0.88
C GLY A 78 23.67 -13.50 -2.17
N ASP A 79 23.15 -13.93 -3.32
CA ASP A 79 23.22 -13.16 -4.55
C ASP A 79 22.42 -11.88 -4.32
N ALA A 80 23.13 -10.84 -3.89
CA ALA A 80 22.60 -9.53 -3.57
C ALA A 80 22.05 -8.77 -4.80
N ALA A 81 21.65 -9.48 -5.85
CA ALA A 81 20.95 -8.94 -6.99
C ALA A 81 19.63 -8.30 -6.49
N GLN A 82 19.59 -6.98 -6.60
CA GLN A 82 18.55 -6.16 -6.03
C GLN A 82 17.30 -6.35 -6.88
N ALA A 83 16.26 -6.98 -6.32
CA ALA A 83 14.93 -6.78 -6.85
C ALA A 83 14.63 -5.27 -6.78
N SER A 84 14.01 -4.73 -7.84
CA SER A 84 13.62 -3.32 -7.88
C SER A 84 12.16 -3.20 -8.25
N VAL A 85 11.51 -2.16 -7.74
CA VAL A 85 10.11 -1.89 -8.00
C VAL A 85 9.99 -0.50 -8.60
N ASP A 86 9.38 -0.44 -9.78
CA ASP A 86 8.94 0.81 -10.40
C ASP A 86 7.42 0.90 -10.26
N LEU A 87 6.97 1.77 -9.36
CA LEU A 87 5.56 2.02 -9.12
C LEU A 87 4.88 2.72 -10.31
N ALA A 88 5.57 3.59 -11.05
CA ALA A 88 4.97 4.34 -12.15
C ALA A 88 4.58 3.40 -13.30
N SER A 89 5.44 2.42 -13.60
CA SER A 89 5.15 1.40 -14.60
C SER A 89 4.50 0.14 -14.03
N ALA A 90 4.30 0.04 -12.71
CA ALA A 90 3.85 -1.15 -12.00
C ALA A 90 4.67 -2.41 -12.36
N THR A 91 6.00 -2.28 -12.30
CA THR A 91 6.95 -3.32 -12.70
C THR A 91 7.83 -3.74 -11.53
N LEU A 92 7.89 -5.05 -11.27
CA LEU A 92 8.88 -5.69 -10.43
C LEU A 92 9.97 -6.28 -11.32
N THR A 93 11.21 -5.84 -11.15
CA THR A 93 12.37 -6.45 -11.79
C THR A 93 13.02 -7.42 -10.82
N THR A 94 13.13 -8.68 -11.23
CA THR A 94 13.73 -9.74 -10.42
C THR A 94 15.26 -9.61 -10.39
N PRO A 95 15.92 -10.32 -9.45
CA PRO A 95 17.38 -10.47 -9.44
C PRO A 95 17.99 -10.93 -10.79
N SER A 96 17.26 -11.72 -11.57
CA SER A 96 17.69 -12.18 -12.90
C SER A 96 17.52 -11.13 -14.01
N GLY A 97 16.97 -9.95 -13.71
CA GLY A 97 16.65 -8.91 -14.68
C GLY A 97 15.29 -9.09 -15.37
N THR A 98 14.51 -10.11 -15.00
CA THR A 98 13.18 -10.34 -15.56
C THR A 98 12.21 -9.29 -15.05
N ALA A 99 11.52 -8.60 -15.95
CA ALA A 99 10.49 -7.61 -15.59
C ALA A 99 9.10 -8.26 -15.57
N VAL A 100 8.40 -8.13 -14.46
CA VAL A 100 7.06 -8.68 -14.23
C VAL A 100 6.12 -7.55 -13.84
N LYS A 101 4.94 -7.50 -14.46
CA LYS A 101 3.89 -6.55 -14.07
C LYS A 101 3.15 -7.04 -12.84
N PHE A 102 2.85 -6.14 -11.92
CA PHE A 102 1.98 -6.41 -10.79
C PHE A 102 0.73 -5.54 -10.84
N ALA A 103 -0.34 -6.02 -10.21
CA ALA A 103 -1.58 -5.29 -10.12
C ALA A 103 -1.55 -4.30 -8.93
N ILE A 104 -2.03 -3.09 -9.17
CA ILE A 104 -2.28 -2.09 -8.13
C ILE A 104 -3.54 -1.30 -8.52
N ASP A 105 -4.31 -0.90 -7.50
CA ASP A 105 -5.43 0.01 -7.71
C ASP A 105 -4.92 1.38 -8.24
N PRO A 106 -5.48 1.92 -9.33
CA PRO A 106 -4.99 3.17 -9.93
C PRO A 106 -5.03 4.37 -8.99
N PHE A 107 -6.01 4.43 -8.09
CA PHE A 107 -6.10 5.52 -7.11
C PHE A 107 -5.00 5.40 -6.06
N ALA A 108 -4.79 4.20 -5.50
CA ALA A 108 -3.69 3.93 -4.59
C ALA A 108 -2.32 4.21 -5.24
N GLN A 109 -2.11 3.78 -6.50
CA GLN A 109 -0.90 4.07 -7.25
C GLN A 109 -0.65 5.58 -7.37
N LYS A 110 -1.69 6.35 -7.72
CA LYS A 110 -1.60 7.82 -7.80
C LYS A 110 -1.24 8.46 -6.46
N MET A 111 -1.87 8.03 -5.37
CA MET A 111 -1.60 8.56 -4.02
C MET A 111 -0.16 8.27 -3.58
N LEU A 112 0.30 7.03 -3.77
CA LEU A 112 1.68 6.63 -3.46
C LEU A 112 2.71 7.40 -4.31
N LEU A 113 2.47 7.59 -5.61
CA LEU A 113 3.36 8.37 -6.48
C LEU A 113 3.42 9.86 -6.10
N ALA A 114 2.30 10.40 -5.64
CA ALA A 114 2.21 11.80 -5.22
C ALA A 114 2.67 12.04 -3.77
N GLY A 115 2.88 10.96 -3.00
CA GLY A 115 3.18 11.06 -1.57
C GLY A 115 2.02 11.65 -0.76
N LEU A 116 0.77 11.45 -1.22
CA LEU A 116 -0.43 11.99 -0.60
C LEU A 116 -1.15 10.90 0.20
N ASP A 117 -1.74 11.28 1.33
CA ASP A 117 -2.68 10.45 2.06
C ASP A 117 -4.15 10.78 1.69
N GLU A 118 -5.09 10.06 2.31
CA GLU A 118 -6.52 10.29 2.08
C GLU A 118 -7.00 11.66 2.57
N LEU A 119 -6.40 12.20 3.64
CA LEU A 119 -6.75 13.52 4.16
C LEU A 119 -6.28 14.62 3.21
N ASP A 120 -5.08 14.49 2.65
CA ASP A 120 -4.57 15.38 1.62
C ASP A 120 -5.44 15.34 0.37
N PHE A 121 -5.89 14.16 -0.04
CA PHE A 121 -6.82 14.02 -1.14
C PHE A 121 -8.15 14.73 -0.85
N VAL A 122 -8.74 14.56 0.34
CA VAL A 122 -9.98 15.26 0.73
C VAL A 122 -9.77 16.78 0.77
N ARG A 123 -8.64 17.25 1.32
CA ARG A 123 -8.27 18.67 1.32
C ARG A 123 -8.14 19.23 -0.09
N SER A 124 -7.64 18.43 -1.04
CA SER A 124 -7.58 18.84 -2.46
C SER A 124 -8.96 19.07 -3.09
N LYS A 125 -10.04 18.60 -2.44
CA LYS A 125 -11.43 18.72 -2.87
C LYS A 125 -12.23 19.79 -2.13
N SER A 126 -11.61 20.60 -1.27
CA SER A 126 -12.32 21.58 -0.44
C SER A 126 -13.25 22.51 -1.23
N ALA A 127 -12.82 23.05 -2.37
CA ALA A 127 -13.67 23.94 -3.17
C ALA A 127 -14.93 23.25 -3.72
N ASP A 128 -14.78 21.99 -4.17
CA ASP A 128 -15.89 21.17 -4.68
C ASP A 128 -16.85 20.82 -3.55
N ILE A 129 -16.32 20.46 -2.38
CA ILE A 129 -17.09 20.15 -1.17
C ILE A 129 -17.89 21.38 -0.73
N GLU A 130 -17.26 22.55 -0.63
CA GLU A 130 -17.94 23.80 -0.28
C GLU A 130 -19.02 24.18 -1.29
N ALA A 131 -18.78 23.98 -2.59
CA ALA A 131 -19.77 24.24 -3.63
C ALA A 131 -20.98 23.31 -3.49
N HIS A 132 -20.74 22.03 -3.21
CA HIS A 132 -21.79 21.06 -2.93
C HIS A 132 -22.58 21.45 -1.67
N GLU A 133 -21.92 21.75 -0.55
CA GLU A 133 -22.57 22.12 0.70
C GLU A 133 -23.43 23.39 0.60
N ARG A 134 -22.99 24.39 -0.18
CA ARG A 134 -23.82 25.59 -0.47
C ARG A 134 -25.12 25.25 -1.20
N ALA A 135 -25.11 24.21 -2.04
CA ALA A 135 -26.26 23.81 -2.86
C ALA A 135 -27.16 22.77 -2.19
N HIS A 136 -26.73 22.16 -1.07
CA HIS A 136 -27.46 21.08 -0.40
C HIS A 136 -27.87 21.50 1.01
N PRO A 137 -29.17 21.79 1.26
CA PRO A 137 -29.63 22.04 2.62
C PRO A 137 -29.41 20.80 3.49
N GLY A 138 -28.95 21.01 4.73
CA GLY A 138 -28.63 19.93 5.67
C GLY A 138 -29.77 18.94 5.86
N THR A 139 -29.44 17.65 5.86
CA THR A 139 -30.42 16.54 5.79
C THR A 139 -31.16 16.27 7.10
N VAL A 140 -30.73 16.88 8.21
CA VAL A 140 -31.38 16.75 9.53
C VAL A 140 -31.48 18.13 10.18
N ASN A 141 -32.65 18.76 10.06
CA ASN A 141 -32.99 19.98 10.80
C ASN A 141 -34.17 19.70 11.74
N THR A 142 -33.88 19.31 12.97
CA THR A 142 -34.88 19.05 14.02
C THR A 142 -35.53 20.31 14.59
N LYS A 143 -35.09 21.49 14.15
CA LYS A 143 -35.63 22.80 14.55
C LYS A 143 -36.47 23.45 13.45
N ALA A 144 -36.52 22.88 12.25
CA ALA A 144 -37.39 23.38 11.19
C ALA A 144 -38.85 23.04 11.51
N PRO A 145 -39.78 24.01 11.44
CA PRO A 145 -41.20 23.70 11.60
C PRO A 145 -41.61 22.72 10.51
N GLN A 146 -42.23 21.60 10.91
CA GLN A 146 -42.82 20.66 9.96
C GLN A 146 -43.87 21.40 9.14
N ALA A 147 -43.75 21.35 7.81
CA ALA A 147 -44.80 21.82 6.93
C ALA A 147 -46.08 21.02 7.24
N ALA A 148 -47.15 21.73 7.60
CA ALA A 148 -48.45 21.13 7.87
C ALA A 148 -48.96 20.41 6.60
N LYS A 149 -49.39 19.16 6.76
CA LYS A 149 -50.06 18.38 5.71
C LYS A 149 -51.45 18.93 5.43
#